data_AF-A0A0T7H0K2-F1
#
_entry.id   AF-A0A0T7H0K2-F1
#
_cell.length_a   1.000
_cell.length_b   1.000
_cell.length_c   1.000
_cell.angle_alpha   90.00
_cell.angle_beta   90.00
_cell.angle_gamma   90.00
#
_symmetry.space_group_name_H-M   'P 1'
#
loop_
_entity.id
_entity.type
_entity.pdbx_description
1 polymer ?
#
loop_
_entity_poly.entity_id
_entity_poly.type
_entity_poly.pdbx_seq_one_letter_code
_entity_poly.pdbx_strand_id
1 'polypeptide(L)'
;MVLFFDPGLMTARLDLEAPQAVPDGQGGATVAWEVTATLWARIEPVSFVVAEQAAAEAGTVSHRIWVRFRDGISAGQRFRKGARIFLVKLVHDPDETRRYLVCQCEEETR
;
A
#
# COMPACT_ATOMS: atom_id res chain seq x y z
N MET A 1 19.70 -5.89 -12.91
CA MET A 1 19.79 -4.41 -12.99
C MET A 1 19.47 -3.88 -11.61
N VAL A 2 20.40 -3.21 -10.93
CA VAL A 2 20.14 -2.66 -9.59
C VAL A 2 19.31 -1.39 -9.74
N LEU A 3 18.12 -1.36 -9.15
CA LEU A 3 17.35 -0.12 -9.03
C LEU A 3 18.09 0.81 -8.07
N PHE A 4 18.58 1.93 -8.59
CA PHE A 4 19.13 2.99 -7.75
C PHE A 4 17.96 3.79 -7.17
N PHE A 5 17.47 3.37 -6.01
CA PHE A 5 16.47 4.09 -5.25
C PHE A 5 17.13 4.97 -4.20
N ASP A 6 16.90 6.29 -4.27
CA ASP A 6 17.39 7.23 -3.27
C ASP A 6 16.53 7.17 -2.01
N PRO A 7 17.08 6.74 -0.85
CA PRO A 7 16.31 6.62 0.39
C PRO A 7 15.89 7.98 0.96
N GLY A 8 16.50 9.09 0.53
CA GLY A 8 16.12 10.46 0.92
C GLY A 8 14.74 10.87 0.39
N LEU A 9 14.21 10.16 -0.61
CA LEU A 9 12.89 10.39 -1.17
C LEU A 9 11.75 9.81 -0.31
N MET A 10 12.05 9.06 0.76
CA MET A 10 11.07 8.55 1.73
C MET A 10 10.65 9.63 2.74
N THR A 11 9.86 10.60 2.27
CA THR A 11 9.48 11.79 3.05
C THR A 11 8.13 11.69 3.76
N ALA A 12 7.36 10.62 3.54
CA ALA A 12 6.04 10.44 4.14
C ALA A 12 6.08 9.40 5.27
N ARG A 13 5.48 9.72 6.41
CA ARG A 13 5.25 8.76 7.50
C ARG A 13 3.85 8.17 7.35
N LEU A 14 3.76 6.84 7.30
CA LEU A 14 2.53 6.08 7.10
C LEU A 14 2.34 5.06 8.21
N ASP A 15 1.10 4.91 8.65
CA ASP A 15 0.67 3.77 9.46
C ASP A 15 0.25 2.64 8.53
N LEU A 16 0.84 1.47 8.69
CA LEU A 16 0.37 0.23 8.11
C LEU A 16 -0.73 -0.33 9.02
N GLU A 17 -1.91 -0.53 8.44
CA GLU A 17 -3.06 -1.10 9.12
C GLU A 17 -3.41 -2.46 8.51
N ALA A 18 -3.64 -3.46 9.36
CA ALA A 18 -4.10 -4.78 8.97
C ALA A 18 -5.57 -4.99 9.33
N PRO A 19 -6.34 -5.70 8.49
CA PRO A 19 -7.72 -6.06 8.80
C PRO A 19 -7.74 -7.15 9.88
N GLN A 20 -8.50 -6.90 10.95
CA GLN A 20 -8.76 -7.83 12.04
C GLN A 20 -10.26 -8.12 12.10
N ALA A 21 -10.61 -9.40 11.99
CA ALA A 21 -12.00 -9.83 12.14
C ALA A 21 -12.39 -9.79 13.62
N VAL A 22 -13.32 -8.89 13.96
CA VAL A 22 -13.86 -8.76 15.31
C VAL A 22 -15.26 -9.36 15.32
N PRO A 23 -15.57 -10.33 16.22
CA PRO A 23 -16.91 -10.87 16.34
C PRO A 23 -17.91 -9.78 16.74
N ASP A 24 -19.03 -9.69 16.02
CA ASP A 24 -20.08 -8.68 16.27
C ASP A 24 -21.11 -9.14 17.33
N GLY A 25 -20.87 -10.29 17.98
CA GLY A 25 -21.76 -10.85 19.02
C GLY A 25 -23.10 -11.40 18.52
N GLN A 26 -23.47 -11.14 17.26
CA GLN A 26 -24.74 -11.59 16.63
C GLN A 26 -24.53 -12.64 15.52
N GLY A 27 -23.38 -13.34 15.53
CA GLY A 27 -23.03 -14.35 14.53
C GLY A 27 -22.35 -13.79 13.27
N GLY A 28 -22.16 -12.46 13.18
CA GLY A 28 -21.36 -11.80 12.15
C GLY A 28 -19.95 -11.42 12.63
N ALA A 29 -19.11 -10.97 11.70
CA ALA A 29 -17.80 -10.39 11.99
C ALA A 29 -17.67 -9.02 11.29
N THR A 30 -17.17 -8.03 12.02
CA THR A 30 -16.83 -6.70 11.50
C THR A 30 -15.33 -6.62 11.29
N VAL A 31 -14.87 -5.95 10.23
CA VAL A 31 -13.44 -5.72 10.00
C VAL A 31 -13.02 -4.47 10.76
N ALA A 32 -12.28 -4.65 11.85
CA ALA A 32 -11.52 -3.59 12.49
C ALA A 32 -10.16 -3.44 11.79
N TRP A 33 -9.60 -2.24 11.81
CA TRP A 33 -8.27 -1.99 11.25
C TRP A 33 -7.33 -1.64 12.39
N GLU A 34 -6.30 -2.46 12.59
CA GLU A 34 -5.31 -2.27 13.64
C GLU A 34 -3.99 -1.78 13.04
N VAL A 35 -3.38 -0.77 13.66
CA VAL A 35 -2.05 -0.28 13.24
C VAL A 35 -1.00 -1.31 13.65
N THR A 36 -0.41 -1.99 12.68
CA THR A 36 0.63 -2.99 12.91
C THR A 36 2.03 -2.39 12.92
N ALA A 37 2.24 -1.28 12.19
CA ALA A 37 3.51 -0.58 12.17
C ALA A 37 3.36 0.87 11.68
N THR A 38 4.30 1.73 12.07
CA THR A 38 4.48 3.04 11.45
C THR A 38 5.83 3.07 10.74
N LEU A 39 5.86 3.53 9.48
CA LEU A 39 7.06 3.48 8.63
C LEU A 39 7.19 4.70 7.73
N TRP A 40 8.43 4.95 7.29
CA TRP A 40 8.71 5.95 6.26
C TRP A 40 8.52 5.34 4.88
N ALA A 41 7.91 6.12 4.00
CA ALA A 41 7.58 5.72 2.65
C ALA A 41 7.75 6.90 1.69
N ARG A 42 7.94 6.56 0.42
CA ARG A 42 7.78 7.50 -0.70
C ARG A 42 6.44 7.21 -1.35
N ILE A 43 5.59 8.23 -1.44
CA ILE A 43 4.31 8.13 -2.15
C ILE A 43 4.49 8.74 -3.53
N GLU A 44 4.23 7.96 -4.56
CA GLU A 44 4.24 8.39 -5.95
C GLU A 44 2.83 8.23 -6.54
N PRO A 45 2.13 9.32 -6.90
CA PRO A 45 0.91 9.19 -7.66
C PRO A 45 1.25 8.55 -9.02
N VAL A 46 0.49 7.53 -9.41
CA VAL A 46 0.54 7.01 -10.77
C VAL A 46 -0.33 7.95 -11.58
N SER A 47 0.28 8.88 -12.30
CA SER A 47 -0.45 9.86 -13.10
C SER A 47 -1.49 9.16 -13.98
N PHE A 48 -2.74 9.61 -13.91
CA PHE A 48 -3.80 9.34 -14.88
C PHE A 48 -3.42 9.96 -16.24
N VAL A 49 -2.33 9.50 -16.87
CA VAL A 49 -2.08 9.77 -18.28
C VAL A 49 -2.78 8.66 -19.03
N VAL A 50 -4.03 8.93 -19.41
CA VAL A 50 -4.78 8.34 -20.53
C VAL A 50 -4.10 7.11 -21.14
N ALA A 51 -4.26 5.97 -20.47
CA ALA A 51 -4.13 4.67 -21.09
C ALA A 51 -5.54 4.06 -21.08
N GLU A 52 -6.43 4.70 -21.83
CA GLU A 52 -7.45 3.97 -22.57
C GLU A 52 -6.73 2.79 -23.25
N GLN A 53 -7.24 1.57 -23.04
CA GLN A 53 -6.83 0.33 -23.74
C GLN A 53 -5.57 -0.40 -23.21
N ALA A 54 -5.65 -0.95 -21.99
CA ALA A 54 -5.24 -2.34 -21.73
C ALA A 54 -5.55 -2.74 -20.28
N ALA A 55 -6.30 -3.84 -20.11
CA ALA A 55 -6.59 -4.52 -18.84
C ALA A 55 -7.66 -3.86 -17.93
N ALA A 56 -8.92 -3.95 -18.37
CA ALA A 56 -10.12 -3.67 -17.56
C ALA A 56 -10.39 -4.71 -16.44
N GLU A 57 -9.38 -5.28 -15.79
CA GLU A 57 -9.58 -6.31 -14.74
C GLU A 57 -8.66 -6.17 -13.52
N ALA A 58 -7.77 -5.17 -13.46
CA ALA A 58 -6.96 -4.90 -12.28
C ALA A 58 -7.44 -3.60 -11.63
N GLY A 59 -7.93 -3.67 -10.39
CA GLY A 59 -8.47 -2.52 -9.64
C GLY A 59 -7.58 -1.28 -9.73
N THR A 60 -8.21 -0.11 -9.77
CA THR A 60 -7.61 1.19 -10.10
C THR A 60 -6.41 1.52 -9.20
N VAL A 61 -5.20 1.15 -9.63
CA VAL A 61 -3.96 1.54 -8.92
C VAL A 61 -3.73 3.02 -9.14
N SER A 62 -3.96 3.81 -8.09
CA SER A 62 -3.78 5.26 -8.09
C SER A 62 -2.39 5.72 -7.64
N HIS A 63 -1.73 4.94 -6.78
CA HIS A 63 -0.49 5.32 -6.11
C HIS A 63 0.47 4.14 -6.04
N ARG A 64 1.76 4.41 -6.25
CA ARG A 64 2.86 3.52 -5.89
C ARG A 64 3.51 4.02 -4.62
N ILE A 65 3.58 3.15 -3.62
CA ILE A 65 4.18 3.46 -2.33
C ILE A 65 5.42 2.60 -2.17
N TRP A 66 6.58 3.25 -2.07
CA TRP A 66 7.85 2.58 -1.80
C TRP A 66 8.13 2.60 -0.31
N VAL A 67 8.49 1.45 0.22
CA VAL A 67 8.85 1.26 1.62
C VAL A 67 10.14 0.46 1.71
N ARG A 68 10.84 0.55 2.84
CA ARG A 68 11.96 -0.37 3.10
C ARG A 68 11.42 -1.78 3.20
N PHE A 69 12.20 -2.74 2.73
CA PHE A 69 11.82 -4.14 2.81
C PHE A 69 11.55 -4.53 4.26
N ARG A 70 10.41 -5.18 4.46
CA ARG A 70 10.00 -5.77 5.72
C ARG A 70 9.02 -6.89 5.46
N ASP A 71 9.06 -7.88 6.32
CA ASP A 71 8.03 -8.91 6.34
C ASP A 71 6.71 -8.35 6.91
N GLY A 72 5.59 -9.01 6.58
CA GLY A 72 4.27 -8.65 7.08
C GLY A 72 3.53 -7.53 6.33
N ILE A 73 4.05 -7.06 5.19
CA ILE A 73 3.27 -6.23 4.24
C ILE A 73 2.66 -7.14 3.17
N SER A 74 1.34 -7.16 3.06
CA SER A 74 0.61 -7.98 2.09
C SER A 74 -0.58 -7.25 1.48
N ALA A 75 -1.09 -7.79 0.37
CA ALA A 75 -2.36 -7.33 -0.20
C ALA A 75 -3.50 -7.49 0.83
N GLY A 76 -4.47 -6.57 0.78
CA GLY A 76 -5.59 -6.51 1.73
C GLY A 76 -5.31 -5.68 2.98
N GLN A 77 -4.07 -5.28 3.23
CA GLN A 77 -3.73 -4.24 4.20
C GLN A 77 -3.95 -2.85 3.61
N ARG A 78 -3.79 -1.81 4.43
CA ARG A 78 -3.85 -0.42 3.96
C ARG A 78 -2.79 0.46 4.63
N PHE A 79 -2.32 1.47 3.90
CA PHE A 79 -1.51 2.54 4.46
C PHE A 79 -2.38 3.75 4.77
N ARG A 80 -2.16 4.36 5.93
CA ARG A 80 -2.87 5.56 6.36
C ARG A 80 -1.90 6.73 6.54
N LYS A 81 -2.24 7.87 5.92
CA LYS A 81 -1.54 9.16 6.06
C LYS A 81 -2.52 10.20 6.60
N GLY A 82 -2.66 10.28 7.92
CA GLY A 82 -3.68 11.12 8.54
C GLY A 82 -5.08 10.68 8.09
N ALA A 83 -5.78 11.52 7.34
CA ALA A 83 -7.10 11.23 6.80
C ALA A 83 -7.09 10.44 5.46
N ARG A 84 -5.95 10.35 4.77
CA ARG A 84 -5.85 9.64 3.48
C ARG A 84 -5.59 8.16 3.71
N ILE A 85 -6.32 7.31 2.98
CA ILE A 85 -6.22 5.85 3.06
C ILE A 85 -5.82 5.30 1.71
N PHE A 86 -4.81 4.43 1.69
CA PHE A 86 -4.30 3.76 0.50
C PHE A 86 -4.41 2.25 0.69
N LEU A 87 -5.37 1.61 0.03
CA LEU A 87 -5.55 0.16 0.08
C LEU A 87 -4.47 -0.53 -0.74
N VAL A 88 -3.77 -1.48 -0.12
CA VAL A 88 -2.70 -2.25 -0.77
C VAL A 88 -3.31 -3.35 -1.62
N LYS A 89 -3.13 -3.25 -2.95
CA LYS A 89 -3.61 -4.25 -3.92
C LYS A 89 -2.54 -5.26 -4.27
N LEU A 90 -1.30 -4.80 -4.45
CA LEU A 90 -0.15 -5.64 -4.77
C LEU A 90 1.09 -5.17 -4.02
N VAL A 91 1.93 -6.11 -3.59
CA VAL A 91 3.23 -5.87 -2.99
C VAL A 91 4.24 -6.72 -3.73
N HIS A 92 5.37 -6.14 -4.15
CA HIS A 92 6.46 -6.89 -4.75
C HIS A 92 7.81 -6.24 -4.43
N ASP A 93 8.86 -7.06 -4.47
CA ASP A 93 10.25 -6.61 -4.47
C ASP A 93 10.68 -6.40 -5.92
N PRO A 94 11.01 -5.17 -6.36
CA PRO A 94 11.24 -4.87 -7.77
C PRO A 94 12.58 -5.40 -8.30
N ASP A 95 13.52 -5.73 -7.42
CA ASP A 95 14.87 -6.20 -7.80
C ASP A 95 15.31 -7.48 -7.05
N GLU A 96 14.41 -8.06 -6.25
CA GLU A 96 14.62 -9.26 -5.42
C GLU A 96 15.80 -9.15 -4.43
N THR A 97 16.37 -7.95 -4.22
CA THR A 97 17.48 -7.77 -3.28
C THR A 97 17.04 -7.59 -1.84
N ARG A 98 15.73 -7.60 -1.57
CA ARG A 98 15.11 -7.40 -0.25
C ARG A 98 15.53 -6.10 0.42
N ARG A 99 15.68 -5.04 -0.38
CA ARG A 99 16.01 -3.69 0.12
C ARG A 99 14.77 -2.81 0.23
N TYR A 100 13.89 -2.91 -0.76
CA TYR A 100 12.68 -2.11 -0.85
C TYR A 100 11.50 -2.98 -1.29
N LEU A 101 10.30 -2.53 -0.96
CA LEU A 101 9.06 -3.09 -1.49
C LEU A 101 8.31 -1.98 -2.20
N VAL A 102 7.69 -2.34 -3.31
CA VAL A 102 6.80 -1.47 -4.08
C VAL A 102 5.38 -1.97 -3.88
N CYS A 103 4.57 -1.12 -3.25
CA CYS A 103 3.16 -1.38 -3.00
C CYS A 103 2.32 -0.61 -4.02
N GLN A 104 1.55 -1.33 -4.83
CA GLN A 104 0.53 -0.73 -5.68
C GLN A 104 -0.75 -0.54 -4.87
N CYS A 105 -1.17 0.72 -4.75
CA CYS A 105 -2.23 1.12 -3.85
C CYS A 105 -3.33 1.91 -4.57
N GLU A 106 -4.54 1.70 -4.11
CA GLU A 106 -5.73 2.45 -4.49
C GLU A 106 -6.07 3.43 -3.36
N GLU A 107 -6.15 4.73 -3.67
CA GLU A 107 -6.55 5.73 -2.70
C GLU A 107 -8.06 5.71 -2.56
N GLU A 108 -8.54 5.53 -1.32
CA GLU A 108 -9.96 5.61 -1.02
C GLU A 108 -10.35 7.10 -1.04
N THR A 109 -10.93 7.51 -2.17
CA THR A 109 -11.48 8.85 -2.34
C THR A 109 -12.89 8.81 -1.76
N ARG A 110 -13.07 9.32 -0.53
CA ARG A 110 -14.40 9.52 0.06
C ARG A 110 -15.13 10.67 -0.63
#